data_AF-A0A224YRS9-F1
#
_entry.id   AF-A0A224YRS9-F1
#
_cell.length_a   1.000
_cell.length_b   1.000
_cell.length_c   1.000
_cell.angle_alpha   90.00
_cell.angle_beta   90.00
_cell.angle_gamma   90.00
#
_symmetry.space_group_name_H-M   'P 1'
#
loop_
_entity.id
_entity.type
_entity.pdbx_description
1 polymer ?
#
loop_
_entity_poly.entity_id
_entity_poly.type
_entity_poly.pdbx_seq_one_letter_code
_entity_poly.pdbx_strand_id
1 'polypeptide(L)'
;MFLVRDWQFEKPYGLEGGRPLLEQRLKGPQNQDEELRQLRRKLSKCFKEMRCFLMPHPGLTVAREGFDGRLSDMDGTFKLYLFEFVRLLLNPDNLLPKEINGRKVTCQELFSYIKVYVKATKRGLLEDPSQMLQATHAGSCRAAMDKYVAFYTTSMIPLCDTSPGADSDTMRVFHDELSEVAHEMYWTAPKMGGVVQAQRYSKKLLKKMNATFDVCGDFLKEKKPFINKAVQHVAFKVVHGFLTTGLVAGVVALAVVELPVVATALGVFGAASLTGHIVQLIVEKKLAKRKRKERLEKSKAAAEAVGGASDVDECDEEVPLASHEQLPAQDDTCSVLSLELAESASTSPEAPVTVTDVVGTTCCGYSSTAAGASNGSDGSEDRAALAATEAANSAAFYRAVEHYRDGMQQVCGASVPRISEEELQRYHDLLQSSARKTLMRGCASAGTRMLPEFFHRLVNGMEEEFKNFVNQNREKPTVTS
;
A
#
# COMPACT_ATOMS: atom_id res chain seq x y z
N MET A 1 18.84 5.10 16.61
CA MET A 1 18.92 5.28 18.07
C MET A 1 19.90 4.24 18.61
N PHE A 2 20.98 4.66 19.24
CA PHE A 2 21.84 3.81 20.06
C PHE A 2 21.34 3.89 21.50
N LEU A 3 20.90 2.76 22.05
CA LEU A 3 20.48 2.67 23.45
C LEU A 3 21.58 1.96 24.22
N VAL A 4 22.36 2.71 25.00
CA VAL A 4 23.43 2.14 25.82
C VAL A 4 22.83 1.76 27.16
N ARG A 5 22.79 0.47 27.45
CA ARG A 5 22.27 -0.09 28.71
C ARG A 5 23.36 -0.04 29.78
N ASP A 6 22.93 0.00 31.04
CA ASP A 6 23.79 -0.14 32.22
C ASP A 6 24.99 0.82 32.20
N TRP A 7 24.75 2.07 31.81
CA TRP A 7 25.77 3.11 31.80
C TRP A 7 26.22 3.43 33.23
N GLN A 8 27.53 3.44 33.47
CA GLN A 8 28.12 3.63 34.82
C GLN A 8 29.26 4.66 34.84
N PHE A 9 29.45 5.43 33.75
CA PHE A 9 30.57 6.35 33.60
C PHE A 9 30.13 7.82 33.76
N GLU A 10 31.11 8.73 33.71
CA GLU A 10 30.97 10.16 34.05
C GLU A 10 29.89 10.94 33.30
N LYS A 11 29.52 10.53 32.07
CA LYS A 11 28.53 11.29 31.28
C LYS A 11 27.12 11.10 31.86
N PRO A 12 26.29 12.17 31.91
CA PRO A 12 24.93 12.08 32.44
C PRO A 12 24.06 11.14 31.62
N TYR A 13 23.02 10.59 32.25
CA TYR A 13 22.06 9.72 31.57
C TYR A 13 21.22 10.47 30.51
N GLY A 14 20.45 9.71 29.73
CA GLY A 14 19.56 10.26 28.71
C GLY A 14 20.27 10.68 27.42
N LEU A 15 19.61 11.56 26.65
CA LEU A 15 20.20 12.14 25.44
C LEU A 15 21.35 13.10 25.74
N GLU A 16 21.33 13.72 26.92
CA GLU A 16 22.28 14.76 27.33
C GLU A 16 23.72 14.25 27.30
N GLY A 17 24.01 13.12 27.94
CA GLY A 17 25.33 12.50 27.84
C GLY A 17 25.51 11.64 26.60
N GLY A 18 24.41 11.11 26.03
CA GLY A 18 24.44 10.24 24.87
C GLY A 18 24.90 10.93 23.59
N ARG A 19 24.41 12.14 23.31
CA ARG A 19 24.79 12.94 22.14
C ARG A 19 26.31 13.20 22.05
N PRO A 20 26.97 13.81 23.06
CA PRO A 20 28.41 14.06 23.00
C PRO A 20 29.22 12.74 23.02
N LEU A 21 28.70 11.66 23.60
CA LEU A 21 29.33 10.34 23.49
C LEU A 21 29.31 9.82 22.05
N LEU A 22 28.17 9.88 21.38
CA LEU A 22 28.02 9.42 20.01
C LEU A 22 28.89 10.24 19.05
N GLU A 23 28.89 11.56 19.18
CA GLU A 23 29.72 12.46 18.37
C GLU A 23 31.21 12.12 18.52
N GLN A 24 31.68 11.92 19.75
CA GLN A 24 33.06 11.53 20.03
C GLN A 24 33.39 10.16 19.40
N ARG A 25 32.48 9.19 19.47
CA ARG A 25 32.68 7.84 18.90
C ARG A 25 32.64 7.84 17.37
N LEU A 26 31.83 8.70 16.75
CA LEU A 26 31.74 8.83 15.29
C LEU A 26 32.89 9.65 14.69
N LYS A 27 33.47 10.62 15.42
CA LYS A 27 34.69 11.33 15.00
C LYS A 27 35.91 10.41 15.00
N GLY A 28 36.10 9.66 16.09
CA GLY A 28 37.23 8.74 16.22
C GLY A 28 38.55 9.38 16.60
N PRO A 29 39.58 8.55 16.90
CA PRO A 29 40.95 9.02 17.06
C PRO A 29 41.59 9.39 15.71
N GLN A 30 42.55 10.32 15.70
CA GLN A 30 43.20 10.80 14.47
C GLN A 30 44.01 9.69 13.76
N ASN A 31 44.66 8.79 14.51
CA ASN A 31 45.52 7.72 13.98
C ASN A 31 44.79 6.37 13.87
N GLN A 32 43.58 6.36 13.32
CA GLN A 32 42.80 5.13 13.19
C GLN A 32 42.94 4.48 11.80
N ASP A 33 42.84 3.14 11.79
CA ASP A 33 42.67 2.33 10.58
C ASP A 33 41.65 2.93 9.61
N GLU A 34 42.01 2.94 8.34
CA GLU A 34 41.20 3.52 7.26
C GLU A 34 39.82 2.84 7.16
N GLU A 35 39.75 1.53 7.42
CA GLU A 35 38.50 0.77 7.40
C GLU A 35 37.48 1.30 8.42
N LEU A 36 37.91 1.57 9.66
CA LEU A 36 37.05 2.10 10.71
C LEU A 36 36.64 3.56 10.45
N ARG A 37 37.54 4.36 9.83
CA ARG A 37 37.20 5.71 9.36
C ARG A 37 36.16 5.67 8.25
N GLN A 38 36.30 4.76 7.30
CA GLN A 38 35.32 4.56 6.23
C GLN A 38 33.96 4.10 6.78
N LEU A 39 33.94 3.16 7.72
CA LEU A 39 32.71 2.68 8.35
C LEU A 39 31.92 3.82 8.99
N ARG A 40 32.58 4.69 9.76
CA ARG A 40 31.92 5.84 10.40
C ARG A 40 31.38 6.85 9.40
N ARG A 41 32.14 7.15 8.34
CA ARG A 41 31.65 8.00 7.23
C ARG A 41 30.44 7.38 6.54
N LYS A 42 30.43 6.05 6.34
CA LYS A 42 29.30 5.32 5.74
C LYS A 42 28.07 5.35 6.65
N LEU A 43 28.22 5.10 7.95
CA LEU A 43 27.11 5.15 8.92
C LEU A 43 26.37 6.49 8.88
N SER A 44 27.11 7.61 8.87
CA SER A 44 26.51 8.95 8.77
C SER A 44 25.78 9.21 7.45
N LYS A 45 26.09 8.48 6.37
CA LYS A 45 25.37 8.55 5.09
C LYS A 45 24.16 7.61 5.02
N CYS A 46 24.16 6.52 5.81
CA CYS A 46 23.09 5.53 5.80
C CYS A 46 21.84 5.95 6.57
N PHE A 47 21.99 6.78 7.61
CA PHE A 47 20.89 7.18 8.49
C PHE A 47 20.67 8.69 8.44
N LYS A 48 19.42 9.11 8.23
CA LYS A 48 19.03 10.55 8.27
C LYS A 48 19.32 11.18 9.63
N GLU A 49 19.15 10.41 10.70
CA GLU A 49 19.37 10.87 12.06
C GLU A 49 19.93 9.74 12.93
N MET A 50 20.94 10.05 13.73
CA MET A 50 21.49 9.14 14.73
C MET A 50 21.49 9.83 16.10
N ARG A 51 20.75 9.24 17.04
CA ARG A 51 20.71 9.65 18.45
C ARG A 51 21.33 8.58 19.32
N CYS A 52 21.79 8.95 20.50
CA CYS A 52 22.27 8.04 21.54
C CYS A 52 21.64 8.40 22.87
N PHE A 53 21.16 7.39 23.60
CA PHE A 53 20.52 7.54 24.91
C PHE A 53 21.22 6.61 25.91
N LEU A 54 21.65 7.16 27.04
CA LEU A 54 22.37 6.42 28.09
C LEU A 54 21.39 6.02 29.19
N MET A 55 21.16 4.73 29.35
CA MET A 55 20.29 4.18 30.40
C MET A 55 21.11 3.79 31.63
N PRO A 56 20.65 4.13 32.85
CA PRO A 56 21.24 3.59 34.07
C PRO A 56 21.01 2.07 34.18
N HIS A 57 21.68 1.43 35.14
CA HIS A 57 21.44 0.03 35.48
C HIS A 57 20.03 -0.14 36.12
N PRO A 58 19.24 -1.17 35.78
CA PRO A 58 17.85 -1.31 36.25
C PRO A 58 17.70 -1.74 37.72
N GLY A 59 18.80 -2.07 38.38
CA GLY A 59 18.85 -2.59 39.75
C GLY A 59 19.16 -4.08 39.79
N LEU A 60 19.79 -4.54 40.88
CA LEU A 60 20.24 -5.94 41.01
C LEU A 60 19.08 -6.94 41.02
N THR A 61 17.91 -6.54 41.52
CA THR A 61 16.71 -7.39 41.52
C THR A 61 16.24 -7.70 40.10
N VAL A 62 16.28 -6.71 39.21
CA VAL A 62 15.90 -6.86 37.78
C VAL A 62 16.96 -7.64 37.00
N ALA A 63 18.23 -7.52 37.37
CA ALA A 63 19.34 -8.20 36.70
C ALA A 63 19.46 -9.70 37.03
N ARG A 64 18.71 -10.19 38.04
CA ARG A 64 18.69 -11.61 38.44
C ARG A 64 17.59 -12.38 37.72
N GLU A 65 17.76 -13.70 37.62
CA GLU A 65 16.73 -14.59 37.08
C GLU A 65 15.44 -14.54 37.93
N GLY A 66 14.29 -14.71 37.28
CA GLY A 66 12.98 -14.72 37.96
C GLY A 66 12.32 -13.36 38.10
N PHE A 67 12.89 -12.29 37.53
CA PHE A 67 12.19 -11.00 37.43
C PHE A 67 10.95 -11.10 36.53
N ASP A 68 9.81 -10.61 37.01
CA ASP A 68 8.49 -10.75 36.38
C ASP A 68 7.96 -9.44 35.75
N GLY A 69 8.77 -8.39 35.71
CA GLY A 69 8.41 -7.11 35.11
C GLY A 69 7.84 -6.06 36.08
N ARG A 70 7.71 -6.36 37.38
CA ARG A 70 7.18 -5.41 38.37
C ARG A 70 8.01 -4.12 38.48
N LEU A 71 7.34 -2.97 38.40
CA LEU A 71 7.96 -1.64 38.52
C LEU A 71 8.46 -1.33 39.94
N SER A 72 7.91 -1.98 40.97
CA SER A 72 8.35 -1.82 42.36
C SER A 72 9.81 -2.21 42.54
N ASP A 73 10.26 -3.21 41.77
CA ASP A 73 11.55 -3.87 41.95
C ASP A 73 12.65 -3.23 41.08
N MET A 74 12.26 -2.28 40.22
CA MET A 74 13.15 -1.49 39.38
C MET A 74 13.72 -0.29 40.17
N ASP A 75 14.97 0.01 39.89
CA ASP A 75 15.64 1.21 40.37
C ASP A 75 14.86 2.51 40.02
N GLY A 76 14.86 3.46 40.95
CA GLY A 76 14.11 4.72 40.80
C GLY A 76 14.61 5.58 39.66
N THR A 77 15.94 5.71 39.52
CA THR A 77 16.58 6.47 38.44
C THR A 77 16.33 5.79 37.09
N PHE A 78 16.39 4.46 37.05
CA PHE A 78 16.02 3.70 35.85
C PHE A 78 14.59 3.97 35.38
N LYS A 79 13.60 3.98 36.29
CA LYS A 79 12.21 4.28 35.94
C LYS A 79 12.05 5.67 35.34
N LEU A 80 12.73 6.67 35.90
CA LEU A 80 12.67 8.05 35.40
C LEU A 80 13.18 8.13 33.95
N TYR A 81 14.35 7.56 33.67
CA TYR A 81 14.92 7.58 32.32
C TYR A 81 14.20 6.64 31.34
N LEU A 82 13.61 5.54 31.82
CA LEU A 82 12.74 4.68 31.00
C LEU A 82 11.51 5.46 30.53
N PHE A 83 10.86 6.21 31.43
CA PHE A 83 9.72 7.06 31.09
C PHE A 83 10.11 8.12 30.05
N GLU A 84 11.23 8.81 30.24
CA GLU A 84 11.76 9.78 29.28
C GLU A 84 12.04 9.13 27.91
N PHE A 85 12.72 7.97 27.89
CA PHE A 85 13.06 7.25 26.67
C PHE A 85 11.83 6.79 25.88
N VAL A 86 10.84 6.21 26.56
CA VAL A 86 9.61 5.75 25.90
C VAL A 86 8.85 6.93 25.30
N ARG A 87 8.74 8.07 26.01
CA ARG A 87 8.12 9.29 25.46
C ARG A 87 8.90 9.86 24.29
N LEU A 88 10.22 9.85 24.36
CA LEU A 88 11.06 10.28 23.25
C LEU A 88 10.77 9.49 21.97
N LEU A 89 10.53 8.18 22.07
CA LEU A 89 10.29 7.32 20.90
C LEU A 89 8.84 7.29 20.42
N LEU A 90 7.86 7.31 21.34
CA LEU A 90 6.47 6.96 21.04
C LEU A 90 5.47 8.12 21.19
N ASN A 91 5.92 9.31 21.61
CA ASN A 91 5.06 10.50 21.56
C ASN A 91 4.60 10.74 20.10
N PRO A 92 3.30 10.98 19.84
CA PRO A 92 2.77 11.27 18.50
C PRO A 92 3.61 12.22 17.66
N ASP A 93 4.15 13.29 18.26
CA ASP A 93 4.97 14.29 17.57
C ASP A 93 6.34 13.75 17.10
N ASN A 94 6.80 12.65 17.71
CA ASN A 94 8.08 12.01 17.40
C ASN A 94 7.94 10.77 16.50
N LEU A 95 6.70 10.35 16.17
CA LEU A 95 6.48 9.17 15.33
C LEU A 95 6.91 9.46 13.89
N LEU A 96 7.90 8.69 13.42
CA LEU A 96 8.42 8.80 12.06
C LEU A 96 7.76 7.76 11.15
N PRO A 97 6.95 8.16 10.15
CA PRO A 97 6.44 7.23 9.16
C PRO A 97 7.58 6.55 8.41
N LYS A 98 7.44 5.24 8.14
CA LYS A 98 8.46 4.54 7.37
C LYS A 98 8.53 5.11 5.96
N GLU A 99 9.73 5.53 5.56
CA GLU A 99 10.01 5.97 4.21
C GLU A 99 10.92 4.99 3.46
N ILE A 100 10.63 4.81 2.17
CA ILE A 100 11.49 4.11 1.22
C ILE A 100 11.53 4.97 -0.04
N ASN A 101 12.75 5.30 -0.51
CA ASN A 101 12.97 6.20 -1.64
C ASN A 101 12.23 7.55 -1.50
N GLY A 102 12.31 8.15 -0.30
CA GLY A 102 11.68 9.44 0.02
C GLY A 102 10.15 9.42 0.12
N ARG A 103 9.50 8.27 -0.07
CA ARG A 103 8.04 8.13 0.02
C ARG A 103 7.63 7.43 1.29
N LYS A 104 6.62 7.96 1.96
CA LYS A 104 5.93 7.28 3.07
C LYS A 104 5.30 5.98 2.56
N VAL A 105 5.43 4.93 3.37
CA VAL A 105 5.01 3.56 3.04
C VAL A 105 3.87 3.17 3.97
N THR A 106 2.78 2.70 3.38
CA THR A 106 1.61 2.17 4.12
C THR A 106 1.90 0.78 4.71
N CYS A 107 1.11 0.32 5.69
CA CYS A 107 1.26 -1.02 6.27
C CYS A 107 1.17 -2.14 5.21
N GLN A 108 0.26 -2.01 4.24
CA GLN A 108 0.10 -2.98 3.15
C GLN A 108 1.32 -3.02 2.23
N GLU A 109 1.88 -1.86 1.88
CA GLU A 109 3.10 -1.77 1.08
C GLU A 109 4.29 -2.35 1.86
N LEU A 110 4.44 -2.00 3.15
CA LEU A 110 5.51 -2.51 4.02
C LEU A 110 5.49 -4.04 4.10
N PHE A 111 4.30 -4.64 4.24
CA PHE A 111 4.16 -6.09 4.23
C PHE A 111 4.60 -6.71 2.90
N SER A 112 4.38 -6.02 1.78
CA SER A 112 4.86 -6.47 0.46
C SER A 112 6.38 -6.48 0.38
N TYR A 113 7.05 -5.46 0.94
CA TYR A 113 8.52 -5.45 1.08
C TYR A 113 9.01 -6.61 1.95
N ILE A 114 8.40 -6.82 3.13
CA ILE A 114 8.78 -7.91 4.05
C ILE A 114 8.71 -9.26 3.33
N LYS A 115 7.65 -9.53 2.56
CA LYS A 115 7.54 -10.79 1.81
C LYS A 115 8.66 -10.97 0.77
N VAL A 116 9.17 -9.89 0.18
CA VAL A 116 10.29 -9.96 -0.77
C VAL A 116 11.60 -10.18 -0.03
N TYR A 117 11.86 -9.43 1.04
CA TYR A 117 13.07 -9.60 1.85
C TYR A 117 13.16 -11.00 2.46
N VAL A 118 12.10 -11.51 3.10
CA VAL A 118 12.08 -12.86 3.67
C VAL A 118 12.35 -13.92 2.60
N LYS A 119 11.81 -13.75 1.39
CA LYS A 119 12.11 -14.66 0.27
C LYS A 119 13.58 -14.58 -0.17
N ALA A 120 14.15 -13.38 -0.24
CA ALA A 120 15.55 -13.17 -0.58
C ALA A 120 16.49 -13.76 0.49
N THR A 121 16.21 -13.53 1.78
CA THR A 121 16.97 -14.09 2.90
C THR A 121 16.98 -15.61 2.87
N LYS A 122 15.82 -16.25 2.64
CA LYS A 122 15.72 -17.72 2.55
C LYS A 122 16.54 -18.32 1.41
N ARG A 123 16.94 -17.51 0.42
CA ARG A 123 17.76 -17.91 -0.72
C ARG A 123 19.23 -17.50 -0.57
N GLY A 124 19.63 -16.93 0.58
CA GLY A 124 20.98 -16.38 0.78
C GLY A 124 21.27 -15.11 -0.01
N LEU A 125 20.25 -14.45 -0.58
CA LEU A 125 20.42 -13.35 -1.55
C LEU A 125 20.58 -11.96 -0.91
N LEU A 126 20.82 -11.86 0.39
CA LEU A 126 20.98 -10.56 1.07
C LEU A 126 22.41 -10.32 1.58
N GLU A 127 23.34 -11.20 1.25
CA GLU A 127 24.76 -11.03 1.58
C GLU A 127 25.43 -9.99 0.67
N ASP A 128 24.95 -9.87 -0.58
CA ASP A 128 25.38 -8.84 -1.53
C ASP A 128 24.47 -7.58 -1.45
N PRO A 129 25.03 -6.39 -1.18
CA PRO A 129 24.29 -5.11 -1.23
C PRO A 129 23.52 -4.88 -2.54
N SER A 130 24.03 -5.35 -3.67
CA SER A 130 23.37 -5.22 -4.97
C SER A 130 22.07 -6.02 -5.02
N GLN A 131 22.08 -7.23 -4.47
CA GLN A 131 20.89 -8.07 -4.36
C GLN A 131 19.88 -7.50 -3.35
N MET A 132 20.34 -6.89 -2.25
CA MET A 132 19.47 -6.17 -1.32
C MET A 132 18.76 -4.98 -1.99
N LEU A 133 19.46 -4.21 -2.83
CA LEU A 133 18.85 -3.12 -3.60
C LEU A 133 17.84 -3.67 -4.61
N GLN A 134 18.17 -4.74 -5.33
CA GLN A 134 17.24 -5.39 -6.26
C GLN A 134 15.98 -5.95 -5.55
N ALA A 135 16.13 -6.47 -4.33
CA ALA A 135 15.01 -6.88 -3.47
C ALA A 135 14.13 -5.67 -3.07
N THR A 136 14.74 -4.51 -2.81
CA THR A 136 14.00 -3.26 -2.57
C THR A 136 13.18 -2.87 -3.79
N HIS A 137 13.78 -2.91 -4.98
CA HIS A 137 13.09 -2.60 -6.23
C HIS A 137 11.93 -3.58 -6.50
N ALA A 138 12.16 -4.88 -6.29
CA ALA A 138 11.15 -5.91 -6.40
C ALA A 138 10.01 -5.69 -5.39
N GLY A 139 10.33 -5.30 -4.16
CA GLY A 139 9.37 -4.95 -3.11
C GLY A 139 8.48 -3.79 -3.52
N SER A 140 9.05 -2.76 -4.15
CA SER A 140 8.32 -1.60 -4.67
C SER A 140 7.33 -1.97 -5.77
N CYS A 141 7.79 -2.72 -6.78
CA CYS A 141 6.91 -3.19 -7.86
C CYS A 141 5.82 -4.13 -7.34
N ARG A 142 6.16 -4.99 -6.37
CA ARG A 142 5.19 -5.88 -5.72
C ARG A 142 4.14 -5.11 -4.94
N ALA A 143 4.54 -4.11 -4.17
CA ALA A 143 3.62 -3.29 -3.38
C ALA A 143 2.59 -2.60 -4.28
N ALA A 144 3.03 -2.04 -5.41
CA ALA A 144 2.13 -1.48 -6.43
C ALA A 144 1.19 -2.56 -7.01
N MET A 145 1.71 -3.73 -7.40
CA MET A 145 0.88 -4.84 -7.91
C MET A 145 -0.16 -5.27 -6.87
N ASP A 146 0.25 -5.54 -5.62
CA ASP A 146 -0.64 -6.03 -4.56
C ASP A 146 -1.73 -4.98 -4.23
N LYS A 147 -1.40 -3.67 -4.30
CA LYS A 147 -2.38 -2.57 -4.20
C LYS A 147 -3.44 -2.64 -5.30
N TYR A 148 -3.03 -2.74 -6.57
CA TYR A 148 -4.00 -2.72 -7.67
C TYR A 148 -4.75 -4.04 -7.87
N VAL A 149 -4.17 -5.19 -7.44
CA VAL A 149 -4.93 -6.45 -7.31
C VAL A 149 -6.02 -6.30 -6.24
N ALA A 150 -5.73 -5.67 -5.10
CA ALA A 150 -6.72 -5.42 -4.06
C ALA A 150 -7.83 -4.49 -4.56
N PHE A 151 -7.48 -3.37 -5.18
CA PHE A 151 -8.42 -2.46 -5.85
C PHE A 151 -9.35 -3.22 -6.82
N TYR A 152 -8.76 -3.96 -7.76
CA TYR A 152 -9.53 -4.73 -8.74
C TYR A 152 -10.47 -5.74 -8.06
N THR A 153 -9.95 -6.52 -7.11
CA THR A 153 -10.70 -7.59 -6.44
C THR A 153 -11.89 -7.02 -5.67
N THR A 154 -11.67 -5.98 -4.86
CA THR A 154 -12.73 -5.38 -4.03
C THR A 154 -13.78 -4.67 -4.90
N SER A 155 -13.40 -4.11 -6.04
CA SER A 155 -14.34 -3.52 -7.00
C SER A 155 -15.19 -4.55 -7.75
N MET A 156 -14.64 -5.74 -8.03
CA MET A 156 -15.37 -6.81 -8.70
C MET A 156 -16.40 -7.49 -7.79
N ILE A 157 -16.09 -7.65 -6.51
CA ILE A 157 -16.89 -8.46 -5.57
C ILE A 157 -18.39 -8.11 -5.55
N PRO A 158 -18.81 -6.84 -5.44
CA PRO A 158 -20.23 -6.58 -5.28
C PRO A 158 -21.02 -6.92 -6.54
N LEU A 159 -20.43 -6.84 -7.74
CA LEU A 159 -21.06 -7.34 -8.98
C LEU A 159 -21.20 -8.87 -9.01
N CYS A 160 -20.40 -9.57 -8.22
CA CYS A 160 -20.52 -11.02 -8.03
C CYS A 160 -21.64 -11.35 -7.01
N ASP A 161 -22.04 -10.38 -6.18
CA ASP A 161 -23.03 -10.54 -5.08
C ASP A 161 -24.43 -10.01 -5.44
N THR A 162 -24.54 -8.93 -6.23
CA THR A 162 -25.83 -8.31 -6.56
C THR A 162 -26.42 -8.84 -7.87
N SER A 163 -27.57 -9.48 -7.68
CA SER A 163 -28.62 -9.85 -8.64
C SER A 163 -28.46 -11.20 -9.38
N PRO A 164 -29.39 -12.15 -9.18
CA PRO A 164 -29.59 -13.27 -10.09
C PRO A 164 -30.11 -12.73 -11.43
N GLY A 165 -29.19 -12.28 -12.28
CA GLY A 165 -29.53 -11.64 -13.56
C GLY A 165 -28.51 -10.63 -14.07
N ALA A 166 -27.38 -10.39 -13.38
CA ALA A 166 -26.27 -9.64 -13.97
C ALA A 166 -25.86 -10.33 -15.28
N ASP A 167 -26.08 -9.63 -16.40
CA ASP A 167 -25.75 -10.11 -17.73
C ASP A 167 -24.24 -10.35 -17.84
N SER A 168 -23.86 -11.48 -18.41
CA SER A 168 -22.45 -11.87 -18.57
C SER A 168 -21.67 -10.84 -19.37
N ASP A 169 -22.35 -10.11 -20.25
CA ASP A 169 -21.73 -9.07 -21.08
C ASP A 169 -21.48 -7.79 -20.26
N THR A 170 -22.42 -7.39 -19.40
CA THR A 170 -22.23 -6.25 -18.47
C THR A 170 -21.03 -6.45 -17.56
N MET A 171 -20.88 -7.66 -17.00
CA MET A 171 -19.75 -7.99 -16.13
C MET A 171 -18.41 -7.97 -16.90
N ARG A 172 -18.43 -8.40 -18.16
CA ARG A 172 -17.24 -8.40 -19.03
C ARG A 172 -16.80 -6.98 -19.35
N VAL A 173 -17.73 -6.10 -19.75
CA VAL A 173 -17.44 -4.68 -19.99
C VAL A 173 -16.82 -4.04 -18.74
N PHE A 174 -17.40 -4.30 -17.56
CA PHE A 174 -16.84 -3.79 -16.32
C PHE A 174 -15.45 -4.36 -16.01
N HIS A 175 -15.21 -5.65 -16.24
CA HIS A 175 -13.87 -6.24 -16.11
C HIS A 175 -12.86 -5.58 -17.02
N ASP A 176 -13.20 -5.35 -18.29
CA ASP A 176 -12.30 -4.76 -19.27
C ASP A 176 -11.92 -3.33 -18.88
N GLU A 177 -12.91 -2.50 -18.53
CA GLU A 177 -12.69 -1.11 -18.08
C GLU A 177 -11.88 -1.06 -16.77
N LEU A 178 -12.25 -1.87 -15.78
CA LEU A 178 -11.57 -1.89 -14.48
C LEU A 178 -10.14 -2.41 -14.60
N SER A 179 -9.90 -3.41 -15.44
CA SER A 179 -8.56 -3.96 -15.70
C SER A 179 -7.67 -2.94 -16.39
N GLU A 180 -8.21 -2.19 -17.36
CA GLU A 180 -7.50 -1.10 -18.03
C GLU A 180 -7.10 -0.02 -17.03
N VAL A 181 -8.04 0.45 -16.21
CA VAL A 181 -7.79 1.46 -15.18
C VAL A 181 -6.77 0.97 -14.14
N ALA A 182 -6.91 -0.26 -13.64
CA ALA A 182 -5.95 -0.84 -12.70
C ALA A 182 -4.54 -0.96 -13.29
N HIS A 183 -4.43 -1.30 -14.58
CA HIS A 183 -3.17 -1.40 -15.28
C HIS A 183 -2.52 -0.04 -15.54
N GLU A 184 -3.29 0.96 -15.95
CA GLU A 184 -2.84 2.35 -16.11
C GLU A 184 -2.29 2.89 -14.78
N MET A 185 -3.07 2.74 -13.70
CA MET A 185 -2.65 3.20 -12.38
C MET A 185 -1.41 2.47 -11.86
N TYR A 186 -1.27 1.17 -12.17
CA TYR A 186 -0.04 0.45 -11.87
C TYR A 186 1.17 1.10 -12.52
N TRP A 187 1.08 1.54 -13.78
CA TRP A 187 2.18 2.17 -14.50
C TRP A 187 2.51 3.58 -13.98
N THR A 188 1.49 4.38 -13.67
CA THR A 188 1.67 5.74 -13.12
C THR A 188 2.12 5.75 -11.65
N ALA A 189 1.88 4.67 -10.89
CA ALA A 189 2.34 4.55 -9.52
C ALA A 189 3.87 4.66 -9.41
N PRO A 190 4.43 5.42 -8.45
CA PRO A 190 5.88 5.52 -8.35
C PRO A 190 6.46 4.18 -7.87
N LYS A 191 7.40 3.64 -8.66
CA LYS A 191 8.05 2.33 -8.46
C LYS A 191 9.57 2.49 -8.64
N MET A 192 10.34 1.65 -7.97
CA MET A 192 11.80 1.55 -8.15
C MET A 192 12.18 0.43 -9.13
N GLY A 193 13.40 0.45 -9.67
CA GLY A 193 13.96 -0.66 -10.46
C GLY A 193 13.71 -0.63 -11.97
N GLY A 194 13.20 0.48 -12.50
CA GLY A 194 13.05 0.68 -13.94
C GLY A 194 11.93 -0.14 -14.60
N VAL A 195 11.82 0.01 -15.92
CA VAL A 195 10.68 -0.49 -16.71
C VAL A 195 10.65 -2.01 -16.82
N VAL A 196 11.81 -2.68 -16.93
CA VAL A 196 11.88 -4.14 -17.11
C VAL A 196 11.27 -4.88 -15.92
N GLN A 197 11.64 -4.49 -14.69
CA GLN A 197 11.10 -5.11 -13.49
C GLN A 197 9.62 -4.77 -13.32
N ALA A 198 9.24 -3.51 -13.58
CA ALA A 198 7.84 -3.09 -13.55
C ALA A 198 6.98 -3.90 -14.55
N GLN A 199 7.47 -4.19 -15.74
CA GLN A 199 6.77 -4.96 -16.75
C GLN A 199 6.52 -6.42 -16.31
N ARG A 200 7.50 -7.06 -15.65
CA ARG A 200 7.33 -8.42 -15.09
C ARG A 200 6.19 -8.48 -14.08
N TYR A 201 6.06 -7.47 -13.23
CA TYR A 201 4.97 -7.38 -12.24
C TYR A 201 3.64 -6.94 -12.87
N SER A 202 3.64 -6.11 -13.92
CA SER A 202 2.42 -5.78 -14.70
C SER A 202 1.83 -7.03 -15.37
N LYS A 203 2.65 -7.91 -15.97
CA LYS A 203 2.18 -9.20 -16.49
C LYS A 203 1.54 -10.08 -15.40
N LYS A 204 2.12 -10.07 -14.19
CA LYS A 204 1.55 -10.79 -13.03
C LYS A 204 0.25 -10.16 -12.53
N LEU A 205 0.13 -8.83 -12.55
CA LEU A 205 -1.08 -8.09 -12.24
C LEU A 205 -2.22 -8.54 -13.16
N LEU A 206 -2.04 -8.47 -14.48
CA LEU A 206 -3.02 -8.92 -15.48
C LEU A 206 -3.42 -10.38 -15.27
N LYS A 207 -2.45 -11.28 -15.07
CA LYS A 207 -2.73 -12.70 -14.79
C LYS A 207 -3.58 -12.89 -13.53
N LYS A 208 -3.34 -12.10 -12.48
CA LYS A 208 -4.13 -12.15 -11.24
C LYS A 208 -5.54 -11.59 -11.45
N MET A 209 -5.70 -10.46 -12.14
CA MET A 209 -7.02 -9.87 -12.42
C MET A 209 -7.90 -10.79 -13.25
N ASN A 210 -7.35 -11.38 -14.33
CA ASN A 210 -8.08 -12.35 -15.15
C ASN A 210 -8.47 -13.61 -14.36
N ALA A 211 -7.60 -14.10 -13.48
CA ALA A 211 -7.94 -15.22 -12.61
C ALA A 211 -9.00 -14.87 -11.56
N THR A 212 -9.03 -13.62 -11.06
CA THR A 212 -10.11 -13.12 -10.21
C THR A 212 -11.43 -13.04 -10.98
N PHE A 213 -11.41 -12.57 -12.23
CA PHE A 213 -12.57 -12.56 -13.12
C PHE A 213 -13.13 -13.97 -13.35
N ASP A 214 -12.28 -14.95 -13.67
CA ASP A 214 -12.66 -16.37 -13.80
C ASP A 214 -13.36 -16.87 -12.52
N VAL A 215 -12.81 -16.54 -11.35
CA VAL A 215 -13.37 -16.94 -10.05
C VAL A 215 -14.76 -16.33 -9.85
N CYS A 216 -14.93 -15.04 -10.11
CA CYS A 216 -16.25 -14.40 -10.01
C CYS A 216 -17.24 -14.97 -11.03
N GLY A 217 -16.83 -15.25 -12.26
CA GLY A 217 -17.67 -15.87 -13.27
C GLY A 217 -18.15 -17.27 -12.87
N ASP A 218 -17.28 -18.08 -12.26
CA ASP A 218 -17.66 -19.39 -11.71
C ASP A 218 -18.70 -19.24 -10.59
N PHE A 219 -18.56 -18.25 -9.71
CA PHE A 219 -19.53 -18.00 -8.63
C PHE A 219 -20.91 -17.58 -9.15
N LEU A 220 -20.95 -16.71 -10.17
CA LEU A 220 -22.21 -16.31 -10.81
C LEU A 220 -22.93 -17.50 -11.46
N LYS A 221 -22.19 -18.38 -12.15
CA LYS A 221 -22.76 -19.61 -12.74
C LYS A 221 -23.36 -20.54 -11.69
N GLU A 222 -22.74 -20.62 -10.51
CA GLU A 222 -23.21 -21.50 -9.44
C GLU A 222 -24.46 -20.97 -8.71
N LYS A 223 -24.89 -19.71 -8.95
CA LYS A 223 -26.06 -19.05 -8.30
C LYS A 223 -26.11 -19.21 -6.77
N LYS A 224 -24.95 -19.32 -6.11
CA LYS A 224 -24.84 -19.45 -4.65
C LYS A 224 -24.35 -18.14 -4.06
N PRO A 225 -24.90 -17.68 -2.92
CA PRO A 225 -24.42 -16.48 -2.26
C PRO A 225 -22.95 -16.67 -1.84
N PHE A 226 -22.10 -15.83 -2.42
CA PHE A 226 -20.64 -15.76 -2.29
C PHE A 226 -20.13 -15.86 -0.85
N ILE A 227 -20.83 -15.20 0.09
CA ILE A 227 -20.39 -15.06 1.48
C ILE A 227 -20.53 -16.38 2.26
N ASN A 228 -21.61 -17.15 2.06
CA ASN A 228 -21.87 -18.30 2.94
C ASN A 228 -20.90 -19.46 2.73
N LYS A 229 -20.54 -19.80 1.50
CA LYS A 229 -19.69 -20.97 1.24
C LYS A 229 -18.20 -20.67 1.33
N ALA A 230 -17.75 -19.49 0.87
CA ALA A 230 -16.35 -19.11 0.92
C ALA A 230 -15.87 -18.87 2.37
N VAL A 231 -16.69 -18.18 3.18
CA VAL A 231 -16.42 -17.97 4.61
C VAL A 231 -16.45 -19.30 5.37
N GLN A 232 -17.45 -20.17 5.15
CA GLN A 232 -17.49 -21.49 5.79
C GLN A 232 -16.31 -22.39 5.39
N HIS A 233 -15.90 -22.40 4.12
CA HIS A 233 -14.85 -23.29 3.64
C HIS A 233 -13.44 -22.84 4.06
N VAL A 234 -13.23 -21.54 4.28
CA VAL A 234 -11.99 -20.98 4.84
C VAL A 234 -11.96 -21.11 6.35
N ALA A 235 -13.05 -20.77 7.05
CA ALA A 235 -13.18 -20.97 8.49
C ALA A 235 -12.95 -22.45 8.86
N PHE A 236 -13.58 -23.38 8.15
CA PHE A 236 -13.40 -24.82 8.37
C PHE A 236 -11.94 -25.28 8.17
N LYS A 237 -11.23 -24.75 7.16
CA LYS A 237 -9.84 -25.14 6.88
C LYS A 237 -8.81 -24.52 7.83
N VAL A 238 -9.07 -23.31 8.32
CA VAL A 238 -8.26 -22.70 9.37
C VAL A 238 -8.43 -23.48 10.66
N VAL A 239 -9.68 -23.73 11.09
CA VAL A 239 -9.99 -24.58 12.27
C VAL A 239 -9.34 -25.96 12.16
N HIS A 240 -9.45 -26.64 11.01
CA HIS A 240 -8.87 -27.97 10.84
C HIS A 240 -7.33 -27.97 10.78
N GLY A 241 -6.70 -26.93 10.22
CA GLY A 241 -5.25 -26.78 10.20
C GLY A 241 -4.65 -26.52 11.59
N PHE A 242 -5.38 -25.85 12.47
CA PHE A 242 -5.00 -25.66 13.88
C PHE A 242 -5.27 -26.93 14.71
N LEU A 243 -6.34 -27.67 14.43
CA LEU A 243 -6.66 -28.92 15.12
C LEU A 243 -5.66 -30.06 14.80
N THR A 244 -5.05 -30.03 13.61
CA THR A 244 -4.13 -31.08 13.13
C THR A 244 -2.66 -30.80 13.42
N THR A 245 -2.27 -29.55 13.70
CA THR A 245 -0.86 -29.19 13.98
C THR A 245 -0.51 -29.17 15.48
N GLY A 246 -1.44 -29.50 16.38
CA GLY A 246 -1.13 -29.91 17.75
C GLY A 246 -0.43 -28.87 18.63
N LEU A 247 -0.70 -27.57 18.44
CA LEU A 247 -0.22 -26.50 19.31
C LEU A 247 -1.35 -26.07 20.26
N VAL A 248 -1.28 -26.64 21.47
CA VAL A 248 -1.98 -26.33 22.72
C VAL A 248 -3.22 -25.42 22.61
N ALA A 249 -4.37 -26.06 22.74
CA ALA A 249 -5.68 -25.46 22.90
C ALA A 249 -5.78 -24.56 24.15
N GLY A 250 -6.39 -23.38 23.99
CA GLY A 250 -6.86 -22.57 25.11
C GLY A 250 -7.16 -21.12 24.74
N VAL A 251 -6.21 -20.43 24.09
CA VAL A 251 -6.29 -18.96 23.95
C VAL A 251 -6.63 -18.48 22.53
N VAL A 252 -6.39 -19.30 21.50
CA VAL A 252 -6.62 -18.89 20.08
C VAL A 252 -7.92 -19.44 19.50
N ALA A 253 -8.63 -20.35 20.20
CA ALA A 253 -9.98 -20.74 19.81
C ALA A 253 -10.97 -19.56 19.89
N LEU A 254 -10.69 -18.58 20.76
CA LEU A 254 -11.38 -17.28 20.76
C LEU A 254 -11.08 -16.48 19.49
N ALA A 255 -9.83 -16.45 18.98
CA ALA A 255 -9.48 -15.66 17.80
C ALA A 255 -10.20 -16.05 16.49
N VAL A 256 -10.74 -17.27 16.38
CA VAL A 256 -11.51 -17.71 15.20
C VAL A 256 -13.01 -17.43 15.35
N VAL A 257 -13.53 -17.40 16.57
CA VAL A 257 -14.87 -16.86 16.88
C VAL A 257 -14.87 -15.32 16.82
N GLU A 258 -13.68 -14.71 16.91
CA GLU A 258 -13.46 -13.27 16.79
C GLU A 258 -13.27 -12.81 15.34
N LEU A 259 -13.31 -13.64 14.29
CA LEU A 259 -13.24 -13.12 12.91
C LEU A 259 -14.45 -12.22 12.55
N PRO A 260 -15.69 -12.59 12.94
CA PRO A 260 -16.82 -11.68 12.93
C PRO A 260 -16.66 -10.52 13.91
N VAL A 261 -16.07 -10.73 15.09
CA VAL A 261 -15.90 -9.67 16.10
C VAL A 261 -14.86 -8.63 15.69
N VAL A 262 -13.76 -9.04 15.05
CA VAL A 262 -12.74 -8.22 14.41
C VAL A 262 -13.32 -7.53 13.18
N ALA A 263 -14.19 -8.18 12.40
CA ALA A 263 -14.93 -7.50 11.33
C ALA A 263 -15.97 -6.50 11.87
N THR A 264 -16.55 -6.71 13.05
CA THR A 264 -17.43 -5.72 13.71
C THR A 264 -16.65 -4.63 14.43
N ALA A 265 -15.46 -4.91 14.96
CA ALA A 265 -14.58 -3.99 15.65
C ALA A 265 -13.82 -3.07 14.67
N LEU A 266 -13.43 -3.60 13.50
CA LEU A 266 -12.87 -2.82 12.38
C LEU A 266 -13.96 -2.23 11.46
N GLY A 267 -15.23 -2.40 11.83
CA GLY A 267 -16.39 -2.03 11.04
C GLY A 267 -16.42 -2.61 9.62
N VAL A 268 -17.24 -2.00 8.77
CA VAL A 268 -17.46 -2.45 7.38
C VAL A 268 -16.17 -2.49 6.54
N PHE A 269 -15.14 -1.71 6.91
CA PHE A 269 -13.81 -1.77 6.28
C PHE A 269 -13.11 -3.11 6.50
N GLY A 270 -13.19 -3.68 7.70
CA GLY A 270 -12.69 -5.01 8.01
C GLY A 270 -13.38 -6.09 7.17
N ALA A 271 -14.70 -6.00 7.01
CA ALA A 271 -15.50 -7.01 6.28
C ALA A 271 -15.23 -7.04 4.76
N ALA A 272 -15.19 -5.89 4.09
CA ALA A 272 -14.88 -5.83 2.65
C ALA A 272 -13.42 -6.21 2.35
N SER A 273 -12.49 -5.78 3.23
CA SER A 273 -11.07 -6.16 3.15
C SER A 273 -10.88 -7.67 3.33
N LEU A 274 -11.55 -8.28 4.32
CA LEU A 274 -11.49 -9.71 4.58
C LEU A 274 -12.02 -10.53 3.40
N THR A 275 -13.12 -10.08 2.80
CA THR A 275 -13.75 -10.74 1.66
C THR A 275 -12.85 -10.69 0.41
N GLY A 276 -12.25 -9.53 0.14
CA GLY A 276 -11.21 -9.38 -0.88
C GLY A 276 -10.02 -10.32 -0.67
N HIS A 277 -9.55 -10.45 0.57
CA HIS A 277 -8.49 -11.38 0.92
C HIS A 277 -8.86 -12.86 0.71
N ILE A 278 -10.09 -13.26 1.03
CA ILE A 278 -10.58 -14.63 0.78
C ILE A 278 -10.56 -14.94 -0.72
N VAL A 279 -11.05 -14.02 -1.55
CA VAL A 279 -11.00 -14.20 -3.02
C VAL A 279 -9.57 -14.32 -3.51
N GLN A 280 -8.66 -13.46 -3.03
CA GLN A 280 -7.24 -13.56 -3.40
C GLN A 280 -6.65 -14.92 -3.03
N LEU A 281 -6.98 -15.49 -1.87
CA LEU A 281 -6.53 -16.84 -1.48
C LEU A 281 -7.07 -17.93 -2.41
N ILE A 282 -8.33 -17.83 -2.86
CA ILE A 282 -8.92 -18.75 -3.83
C ILE A 282 -8.21 -18.63 -5.18
N VAL A 283 -7.97 -17.40 -5.64
CA VAL A 283 -7.25 -17.10 -6.87
C VAL A 283 -5.83 -17.66 -6.81
N GLU A 284 -5.09 -17.44 -5.71
CA GLU A 284 -3.74 -17.97 -5.53
C GLU A 284 -3.72 -19.50 -5.57
N LYS A 285 -4.70 -20.17 -4.94
CA LYS A 285 -4.85 -21.63 -5.02
C LYS A 285 -5.16 -22.11 -6.43
N LYS A 286 -6.06 -21.45 -7.17
CA LYS A 286 -6.35 -21.80 -8.57
C LYS A 286 -5.11 -21.61 -9.45
N LEU A 287 -4.39 -20.50 -9.30
CA LEU A 287 -3.14 -20.24 -10.02
C LEU A 287 -2.06 -21.27 -9.69
N ALA A 288 -1.91 -21.66 -8.43
CA ALA A 288 -0.96 -22.71 -8.02
C ALA A 288 -1.33 -24.07 -8.62
N LYS A 289 -2.62 -24.44 -8.65
CA LYS A 289 -3.10 -25.66 -9.31
C LYS A 289 -2.82 -25.65 -10.81
N ARG A 290 -3.10 -24.54 -11.51
CA ARG A 290 -2.80 -24.36 -12.94
C ARG A 290 -1.30 -24.56 -13.20
N LYS A 291 -0.45 -23.88 -12.42
CA LYS A 291 1.02 -24.05 -12.51
C LYS A 291 1.47 -25.49 -12.28
N ARG A 292 0.92 -26.19 -11.28
CA ARG A 292 1.25 -27.60 -11.00
C ARG A 292 0.85 -28.51 -12.17
N LYS A 293 -0.30 -28.23 -12.79
CA LYS A 293 -0.76 -28.96 -13.99
C LYS A 293 0.17 -28.71 -15.18
N GLU A 294 0.52 -27.45 -15.45
CA GLU A 294 1.47 -27.06 -16.51
C GLU A 294 2.83 -27.73 -16.31
N ARG A 295 3.34 -27.81 -15.07
CA ARG A 295 4.60 -28.52 -14.76
C ARG A 295 4.50 -30.02 -15.05
N LEU A 296 3.38 -30.65 -14.66
CA LEU A 296 3.16 -32.07 -14.92
C LEU A 296 3.01 -32.37 -16.42
N GLU A 297 2.34 -31.48 -17.16
CA GLU A 297 2.21 -31.59 -18.62
C GLU A 297 3.57 -31.39 -19.31
N LYS A 298 4.38 -30.41 -18.87
CA LYS A 298 5.76 -30.23 -19.35
C LYS A 298 6.66 -31.41 -19.02
N SER A 299 6.58 -31.98 -17.82
CA SER A 299 7.39 -33.14 -17.45
C SER A 299 6.98 -34.38 -18.25
N LYS A 300 5.69 -34.56 -18.55
CA LYS A 300 5.20 -35.61 -19.43
C LYS A 300 5.69 -35.42 -20.87
N ALA A 301 5.57 -34.21 -21.42
CA ALA A 301 6.06 -33.88 -22.75
C ALA A 301 7.58 -34.05 -22.86
N ALA A 302 8.34 -33.68 -21.81
CA ALA A 302 9.78 -33.93 -21.73
C ALA A 302 10.10 -35.44 -21.65
N ALA A 303 9.35 -36.21 -20.85
CA ALA A 303 9.52 -37.67 -20.78
C ALA A 303 9.17 -38.37 -22.11
N GLU A 304 8.18 -37.88 -22.86
CA GLU A 304 7.82 -38.36 -24.19
C GLU A 304 8.85 -37.94 -25.26
N ALA A 305 9.50 -36.78 -25.09
CA ALA A 305 10.63 -36.35 -25.93
C ALA A 305 11.94 -37.08 -25.61
N VAL A 306 12.08 -37.62 -24.39
CA VAL A 306 13.28 -38.29 -23.86
C VAL A 306 13.11 -39.81 -23.90
N GLY A 307 12.69 -40.33 -25.05
CA GLY A 307 13.06 -41.69 -25.51
C GLY A 307 14.57 -41.86 -25.76
N GLY A 308 15.43 -41.15 -25.01
CA GLY A 308 16.87 -41.11 -25.13
C GLY A 308 17.48 -40.11 -24.13
N ALA A 309 18.10 -40.67 -23.09
CA ALA A 309 19.03 -40.07 -22.12
C ALA A 309 18.48 -39.09 -21.05
N SER A 310 18.68 -39.52 -19.81
CA SER A 310 18.51 -38.82 -18.53
C SER A 310 19.43 -37.60 -18.39
N ASP A 311 18.86 -36.48 -17.92
CA ASP A 311 19.19 -35.85 -16.63
C ASP A 311 18.29 -34.61 -16.45
N VAL A 312 17.53 -34.57 -15.36
CA VAL A 312 16.57 -33.49 -15.05
C VAL A 312 17.19 -32.60 -13.98
N ASP A 313 17.71 -31.45 -14.41
CA ASP A 313 18.10 -30.37 -13.51
C ASP A 313 16.87 -29.51 -13.15
N GLU A 314 16.80 -29.13 -11.88
CA GLU A 314 15.64 -28.53 -11.21
C GLU A 314 15.60 -27.02 -11.44
N CYS A 315 14.87 -26.57 -12.46
CA CYS A 315 14.69 -25.14 -12.74
C CYS A 315 13.34 -24.60 -12.23
N ASP A 316 13.34 -24.04 -11.02
CA ASP A 316 12.26 -23.20 -10.49
C ASP A 316 12.44 -21.74 -10.99
N GLU A 317 11.69 -21.33 -12.02
CA GLU A 317 11.63 -19.91 -12.43
C GLU A 317 10.83 -19.07 -11.41
N GLU A 318 11.54 -18.58 -10.40
CA GLU A 318 11.17 -17.46 -9.53
C GLU A 318 12.31 -16.44 -9.53
N VAL A 319 12.13 -15.31 -10.22
CA VAL A 319 13.00 -14.12 -10.21
C VAL A 319 14.47 -14.43 -10.53
N PRO A 320 14.92 -14.27 -11.80
CA PRO A 320 16.33 -14.03 -12.01
C PRO A 320 16.61 -12.60 -11.54
N LEU A 321 17.23 -12.49 -10.36
CA LEU A 321 18.23 -11.43 -10.18
C LEU A 321 19.34 -11.78 -11.16
N ALA A 322 19.61 -10.90 -12.11
CA ALA A 322 20.53 -11.18 -13.21
C ALA A 322 21.90 -11.59 -12.63
N SER A 323 22.37 -12.78 -13.02
CA SER A 323 23.76 -13.19 -12.88
C SER A 323 24.56 -12.57 -14.03
N HIS A 324 25.58 -11.77 -13.68
CA HIS A 324 26.72 -11.34 -14.47
C HIS A 324 26.50 -11.12 -15.99
N GLU A 325 26.34 -9.85 -16.38
CA GLU A 325 26.98 -9.34 -17.60
C GLU A 325 28.29 -8.68 -17.17
N GLN A 326 29.41 -9.33 -17.53
CA GLN A 326 30.76 -8.76 -17.42
C GLN A 326 30.86 -7.58 -18.41
N LEU A 327 30.97 -6.36 -17.89
CA LEU A 327 31.59 -5.25 -18.63
C LEU A 327 33.12 -5.44 -18.59
N PRO A 328 33.84 -5.19 -19.69
CA PRO A 328 35.27 -5.48 -19.74
C PRO A 328 36.06 -4.51 -18.84
N ALA A 329 37.11 -5.03 -18.24
CA ALA A 329 38.08 -4.29 -17.46
C ALA A 329 38.71 -3.15 -18.28
N GLN A 330 38.74 -1.95 -17.72
CA GLN A 330 39.74 -0.94 -18.05
C GLN A 330 40.34 -0.42 -16.75
N ASP A 331 41.67 -0.42 -16.74
CA ASP A 331 42.57 -0.07 -15.66
C ASP A 331 42.31 1.32 -15.05
N ASP A 332 42.68 1.40 -13.79
CA ASP A 332 42.71 2.56 -12.91
C ASP A 332 43.26 3.83 -13.56
N THR A 333 42.52 4.94 -13.44
CA THR A 333 43.10 6.21 -12.99
C THR A 333 42.03 7.10 -12.36
N CYS A 334 42.33 7.51 -11.13
CA CYS A 334 41.64 8.54 -10.38
C CYS A 334 41.58 9.86 -11.17
N SER A 335 40.39 10.45 -11.35
CA SER A 335 40.27 11.90 -11.48
C SER A 335 38.92 12.38 -10.95
N VAL A 336 39.04 13.27 -9.97
CA VAL A 336 37.98 14.05 -9.34
C VAL A 336 37.47 15.04 -10.37
N LEU A 337 36.18 15.01 -10.71
CA LEU A 337 35.51 16.15 -11.32
C LEU A 337 34.18 16.42 -10.60
N SER A 338 34.24 17.50 -9.81
CA SER A 338 33.15 18.24 -9.22
C SER A 338 32.08 18.57 -10.26
N LEU A 339 30.81 18.31 -9.94
CA LEU A 339 29.69 18.99 -10.58
C LEU A 339 29.09 19.95 -9.55
N GLU A 340 29.53 21.20 -9.67
CA GLU A 340 28.97 22.38 -9.05
C GLU A 340 27.52 22.57 -9.54
N LEU A 341 26.59 22.74 -8.61
CA LEU A 341 25.27 23.30 -8.89
C LEU A 341 25.39 24.81 -8.73
N ALA A 342 25.19 25.53 -9.83
CA ALA A 342 25.27 26.97 -9.90
C ALA A 342 24.19 27.65 -9.04
N GLU A 343 24.65 28.55 -8.17
CA GLU A 343 23.84 29.61 -7.56
C GLU A 343 23.52 30.67 -8.62
N SER A 344 22.27 31.13 -8.68
CA SER A 344 21.91 32.37 -9.34
C SER A 344 21.21 33.28 -8.32
N ALA A 345 21.91 34.35 -7.95
CA ALA A 345 21.40 35.45 -7.15
C ALA A 345 20.81 36.55 -8.06
N SER A 346 19.69 37.15 -7.63
CA SER A 346 19.31 38.51 -8.03
C SER A 346 18.63 39.24 -6.86
N THR A 347 19.45 40.01 -6.13
CA THR A 347 19.23 41.38 -5.59
C THR A 347 17.85 41.86 -5.08
N SER A 348 17.77 42.04 -3.73
CA SER A 348 17.32 43.18 -2.86
C SER A 348 16.29 44.25 -3.33
N PRO A 349 15.59 45.01 -2.43
CA PRO A 349 15.93 45.32 -1.02
C PRO A 349 14.80 45.33 0.06
N GLU A 350 15.20 45.37 1.34
CA GLU A 350 14.43 45.77 2.56
C GLU A 350 13.99 47.27 2.50
N ALA A 351 13.14 47.91 3.32
CA ALA A 351 12.38 47.72 4.58
C ALA A 351 11.20 48.78 4.54
N PRO A 352 10.36 49.12 5.58
CA PRO A 352 10.52 48.93 7.02
C PRO A 352 9.26 48.54 7.83
N VAL A 353 9.52 48.35 9.11
CA VAL A 353 8.62 48.18 10.28
C VAL A 353 7.59 49.30 10.41
N THR A 354 6.34 48.96 10.69
CA THR A 354 5.41 49.82 11.44
C THR A 354 4.60 49.01 12.45
N VAL A 355 4.73 49.42 13.71
CA VAL A 355 3.90 49.10 14.86
C VAL A 355 2.63 49.94 14.78
N THR A 356 1.46 49.33 14.98
CA THR A 356 0.31 49.97 15.64
C THR A 356 -0.64 48.89 16.18
N ASP A 357 -0.92 49.01 17.46
CA ASP A 357 -1.97 48.36 18.25
C ASP A 357 -3.38 48.47 17.61
N VAL A 358 -4.29 47.57 18.01
CA VAL A 358 -5.52 47.89 18.78
C VAL A 358 -6.55 46.73 18.70
N VAL A 359 -6.70 46.05 19.85
CA VAL A 359 -7.95 45.62 20.53
C VAL A 359 -8.88 44.57 19.89
N GLY A 360 -9.09 43.48 20.65
CA GLY A 360 -10.45 43.00 20.92
C GLY A 360 -10.64 41.51 21.20
N THR A 361 -10.62 41.15 22.50
CA THR A 361 -11.66 40.31 23.19
C THR A 361 -11.73 38.83 22.74
N THR A 362 -11.53 37.78 23.55
CA THR A 362 -11.81 37.57 24.98
C THR A 362 -11.13 36.27 25.44
N CYS A 363 -10.57 36.29 26.64
CA CYS A 363 -10.23 35.09 27.42
C CYS A 363 -11.50 34.37 27.90
N CYS A 364 -11.44 33.04 27.97
CA CYS A 364 -12.03 32.26 29.07
C CYS A 364 -11.17 31.01 29.26
N GLY A 365 -10.35 31.00 30.31
CA GLY A 365 -9.76 29.77 30.82
C GLY A 365 -10.75 29.07 31.76
N TYR A 366 -10.64 27.75 31.88
CA TYR A 366 -10.91 27.06 33.14
C TYR A 366 -10.08 25.78 33.24
N SER A 367 -9.65 25.57 34.48
CA SER A 367 -8.72 24.59 35.02
C SER A 367 -9.19 23.13 34.92
N SER A 368 -8.19 22.26 34.90
CA SER A 368 -8.20 20.82 35.18
C SER A 368 -9.10 20.41 36.35
N THR A 369 -9.86 19.33 36.14
CA THR A 369 -10.11 18.29 37.15
C THR A 369 -10.09 16.92 36.47
N ALA A 370 -9.27 16.03 37.01
CA ALA A 370 -9.22 14.62 36.62
C ALA A 370 -10.33 13.84 37.33
N ALA A 371 -11.13 13.08 36.57
CA ALA A 371 -11.87 11.93 37.06
C ALA A 371 -12.13 10.99 35.88
N GLY A 372 -11.91 9.69 36.10
CA GLY A 372 -11.75 8.69 35.06
C GLY A 372 -12.95 8.47 34.14
N ALA A 373 -12.62 8.10 32.90
CA ALA A 373 -13.47 7.30 32.03
C ALA A 373 -12.57 6.62 30.98
N SER A 374 -12.03 5.46 31.35
CA SER A 374 -11.64 4.45 30.39
C SER A 374 -12.90 3.91 29.71
N ASN A 375 -13.14 4.30 28.45
CA ASN A 375 -13.84 3.55 27.39
C ASN A 375 -14.39 4.52 26.33
N GLY A 376 -13.98 4.38 25.07
CA GLY A 376 -14.77 4.89 23.94
C GLY A 376 -14.07 5.62 22.80
N SER A 377 -12.74 5.61 22.65
CA SER A 377 -12.06 6.33 21.56
C SER A 377 -12.02 5.61 20.21
N ASP A 378 -12.25 4.29 20.17
CA ASP A 378 -12.03 3.49 18.95
C ASP A 378 -13.13 3.69 17.89
N GLY A 379 -14.34 4.10 18.28
CA GLY A 379 -15.48 4.25 17.37
C GLY A 379 -15.58 5.57 16.61
N SER A 380 -14.86 6.63 17.02
CA SER A 380 -14.93 7.93 16.35
C SER A 380 -13.97 8.06 15.18
N GLU A 381 -12.79 7.46 15.27
CA GLU A 381 -11.78 7.49 14.21
C GLU A 381 -12.23 6.68 12.98
N ASP A 382 -12.85 5.51 13.20
CA ASP A 382 -13.41 4.68 12.13
C ASP A 382 -14.57 5.34 11.38
N ARG A 383 -15.42 6.11 12.08
CA ARG A 383 -16.48 6.91 11.44
C ARG A 383 -15.88 8.05 10.61
N ALA A 384 -14.82 8.69 11.09
CA ALA A 384 -14.15 9.76 10.37
C ALA A 384 -13.47 9.24 9.09
N ALA A 385 -12.78 8.09 9.16
CA ALA A 385 -12.19 7.44 8.00
C ALA A 385 -13.25 7.00 6.97
N LEU A 386 -14.40 6.55 7.45
CA LEU A 386 -15.54 6.23 6.58
C LEU A 386 -16.09 7.46 5.86
N ALA A 387 -16.38 8.52 6.61
CA ALA A 387 -16.90 9.76 6.05
C ALA A 387 -15.91 10.35 5.02
N ALA A 388 -14.61 10.27 5.27
CA ALA A 388 -13.58 10.70 4.33
C ALA A 388 -13.59 9.88 3.02
N THR A 389 -13.76 8.56 3.12
CA THR A 389 -13.86 7.67 1.95
C THR A 389 -15.11 7.98 1.11
N GLU A 390 -16.26 8.15 1.77
CA GLU A 390 -17.53 8.45 1.11
C GLU A 390 -17.51 9.84 0.45
N ALA A 391 -16.96 10.84 1.13
CA ALA A 391 -16.78 12.18 0.57
C ALA A 391 -15.87 12.17 -0.67
N ALA A 392 -14.78 11.41 -0.62
CA ALA A 392 -13.85 11.30 -1.74
C ALA A 392 -14.47 10.54 -2.94
N ASN A 393 -15.22 9.47 -2.71
CA ASN A 393 -15.98 8.77 -3.76
C ASN A 393 -17.10 9.63 -4.34
N SER A 394 -17.78 10.42 -3.51
CA SER A 394 -18.78 11.39 -3.97
C SER A 394 -18.15 12.46 -4.85
N ALA A 395 -16.99 12.98 -4.47
CA ALA A 395 -16.25 13.93 -5.30
C ALA A 395 -15.81 13.32 -6.64
N ALA A 396 -15.38 12.05 -6.65
CA ALA A 396 -15.07 11.32 -7.89
C ALA A 396 -16.31 11.15 -8.79
N PHE A 397 -17.47 10.85 -8.20
CA PHE A 397 -18.74 10.76 -8.89
C PHE A 397 -19.12 12.07 -9.57
N TYR A 398 -19.08 13.20 -8.85
CA TYR A 398 -19.44 14.49 -9.44
C TYR A 398 -18.48 14.89 -10.57
N ARG A 399 -17.18 14.63 -10.44
CA ARG A 399 -16.21 14.84 -11.54
C ARG A 399 -16.53 14.00 -12.78
N ALA A 400 -16.99 12.76 -12.59
CA ALA A 400 -17.37 11.91 -13.71
C ALA A 400 -18.64 12.41 -14.42
N VAL A 401 -19.63 12.89 -13.66
CA VAL A 401 -20.85 13.51 -14.22
C VAL A 401 -20.51 14.78 -15.00
N GLU A 402 -19.69 15.65 -14.43
CA GLU A 402 -19.23 16.88 -15.08
C GLU A 402 -18.46 16.59 -16.36
N HIS A 403 -17.52 15.64 -16.32
CA HIS A 403 -16.76 15.19 -17.49
C HIS A 403 -17.65 14.70 -18.64
N TYR A 404 -18.70 13.93 -18.33
CA TYR A 404 -19.68 13.50 -19.32
C TYR A 404 -20.46 14.69 -19.90
N ARG A 405 -20.98 15.56 -19.02
CA ARG A 405 -21.81 16.70 -19.40
C ARG A 405 -21.06 17.68 -20.29
N ASP A 406 -19.84 18.04 -19.93
CA ASP A 406 -18.99 18.95 -20.70
C ASP A 406 -18.66 18.37 -22.08
N GLY A 407 -18.37 17.07 -22.14
CA GLY A 407 -18.17 16.36 -23.41
C GLY A 407 -19.42 16.41 -24.30
N MET A 408 -20.60 16.14 -23.74
CA MET A 408 -21.85 16.19 -24.49
C MET A 408 -22.18 17.62 -24.95
N GLN A 409 -21.91 18.64 -24.13
CA GLN A 409 -22.07 20.05 -24.53
C GLN A 409 -21.13 20.44 -25.68
N GLN A 410 -19.91 19.89 -25.74
CA GLN A 410 -19.01 20.13 -26.87
C GLN A 410 -19.50 19.46 -28.17
N VAL A 411 -20.19 18.31 -28.07
CA VAL A 411 -20.69 17.56 -29.22
C VAL A 411 -22.04 18.11 -29.72
N CYS A 412 -22.94 18.50 -28.81
CA CYS A 412 -24.32 18.83 -29.14
C CYS A 412 -24.88 20.03 -28.38
N GLY A 413 -24.03 20.88 -27.78
CA GLY A 413 -24.45 22.12 -27.12
C GLY A 413 -25.10 23.12 -28.08
N ALA A 414 -25.69 24.18 -27.53
CA ALA A 414 -26.53 25.13 -28.28
C ALA A 414 -25.83 25.79 -29.48
N SER A 415 -24.51 25.99 -29.42
CA SER A 415 -23.69 26.59 -30.47
C SER A 415 -23.18 25.61 -31.54
N VAL A 416 -23.41 24.31 -31.34
CA VAL A 416 -22.88 23.25 -32.23
C VAL A 416 -23.97 22.85 -33.24
N PRO A 417 -23.65 22.71 -34.53
CA PRO A 417 -24.61 22.26 -35.54
C PRO A 417 -25.28 20.93 -35.20
N ARG A 418 -26.45 20.69 -35.78
CA ARG A 418 -27.17 19.42 -35.62
C ARG A 418 -26.34 18.29 -36.23
N ILE A 419 -26.16 17.22 -35.45
CA ILE A 419 -25.52 15.97 -35.92
C ILE A 419 -26.56 14.85 -36.06
N SER A 420 -26.20 13.78 -36.76
CA SER A 420 -27.07 12.61 -36.89
C SER A 420 -27.28 11.92 -35.54
N GLU A 421 -28.42 11.23 -35.36
CA GLU A 421 -28.69 10.49 -34.11
C GLU A 421 -27.71 9.33 -33.92
N GLU A 422 -27.25 8.71 -35.01
CA GLU A 422 -26.23 7.66 -34.98
C GLU A 422 -24.87 8.18 -34.47
N GLU A 423 -24.44 9.35 -34.96
CA GLU A 423 -23.20 9.97 -34.48
C GLU A 423 -23.32 10.43 -33.02
N LEU A 424 -24.47 11.00 -32.65
CA LEU A 424 -24.73 11.43 -31.27
C LEU A 424 -24.70 10.24 -30.29
N GLN A 425 -25.27 9.10 -30.69
CA GLN A 425 -25.19 7.85 -29.90
C GLN A 425 -23.74 7.36 -29.75
N ARG A 426 -22.93 7.39 -30.81
CA ARG A 426 -21.50 7.00 -30.72
C ARG A 426 -20.72 7.87 -29.74
N TYR A 427 -20.97 9.18 -29.75
CA TYR A 427 -20.35 10.09 -28.78
C TYR A 427 -20.82 9.84 -27.36
N HIS A 428 -22.12 9.56 -27.18
CA HIS A 428 -22.65 9.15 -25.88
C HIS A 428 -21.93 7.93 -25.35
N ASP A 429 -21.86 6.84 -26.12
CA ASP A 429 -21.23 5.59 -25.68
C ASP A 429 -19.75 5.81 -25.29
N LEU A 430 -19.03 6.62 -26.06
CA LEU A 430 -17.62 6.97 -25.81
C LEU A 430 -17.47 7.78 -24.51
N LEU A 431 -18.28 8.82 -24.33
CA LEU A 431 -18.25 9.69 -23.15
C LEU A 431 -18.72 8.95 -21.90
N GLN A 432 -19.68 8.05 -22.05
CA GLN A 432 -20.16 7.17 -20.99
C GLN A 432 -19.03 6.28 -20.46
N SER A 433 -18.28 5.61 -21.36
CA SER A 433 -17.10 4.82 -20.99
C SER A 433 -16.01 5.69 -20.35
N SER A 434 -15.76 6.87 -20.92
CA SER A 434 -14.76 7.82 -20.39
C SER A 434 -15.10 8.28 -18.96
N ALA A 435 -16.35 8.64 -18.70
CA ALA A 435 -16.84 9.02 -17.37
C ALA A 435 -16.75 7.88 -16.36
N ARG A 436 -17.10 6.64 -16.76
CA ARG A 436 -16.95 5.44 -15.93
C ARG A 436 -15.50 5.23 -15.51
N LYS A 437 -14.54 5.33 -16.44
CA LYS A 437 -13.11 5.25 -16.13
C LYS A 437 -12.66 6.38 -15.19
N THR A 438 -13.16 7.60 -15.38
CA THR A 438 -12.89 8.75 -14.47
C THR A 438 -13.35 8.46 -13.04
N LEU A 439 -14.56 7.91 -12.86
CA LEU A 439 -15.05 7.48 -11.55
C LEU A 439 -14.13 6.39 -10.94
N MET A 440 -13.80 5.35 -11.71
CA MET A 440 -12.95 4.24 -11.23
C MET A 440 -11.57 4.73 -10.76
N ARG A 441 -10.93 5.65 -11.52
CA ARG A 441 -9.64 6.26 -11.14
C ARG A 441 -9.77 7.05 -9.83
N GLY A 442 -10.85 7.82 -9.67
CA GLY A 442 -11.10 8.59 -8.46
C GLY A 442 -11.34 7.72 -7.22
N CYS A 443 -12.04 6.60 -7.36
CA CYS A 443 -12.30 5.68 -6.25
C CYS A 443 -11.07 4.84 -5.86
N ALA A 444 -10.10 4.66 -6.75
CA ALA A 444 -8.89 3.89 -6.47
C ALA A 444 -7.98 4.52 -5.39
N SER A 445 -8.05 5.84 -5.23
CA SER A 445 -7.28 6.58 -4.23
C SER A 445 -8.00 6.69 -2.88
N ALA A 446 -9.33 6.62 -2.88
CA ALA A 446 -10.18 6.83 -1.71
C ALA A 446 -10.66 5.53 -1.05
N GLY A 447 -10.81 4.46 -1.83
CA GLY A 447 -11.42 3.19 -1.42
C GLY A 447 -12.59 2.82 -2.32
N THR A 448 -12.74 1.54 -2.65
CA THR A 448 -13.71 1.07 -3.67
C THR A 448 -15.12 0.84 -3.12
N ARG A 449 -15.40 1.33 -1.90
CA ARG A 449 -16.68 1.15 -1.22
C ARG A 449 -17.79 1.85 -2.00
N MET A 450 -18.88 1.12 -2.23
CA MET A 450 -20.06 1.57 -3.00
C MET A 450 -19.77 1.92 -4.46
N LEU A 451 -18.60 1.56 -5.01
CA LEU A 451 -18.28 1.83 -6.41
C LEU A 451 -19.39 1.32 -7.35
N PRO A 452 -19.98 0.12 -7.16
CA PRO A 452 -21.07 -0.34 -8.03
C PRO A 452 -22.37 0.48 -7.91
N GLU A 453 -22.69 1.01 -6.73
CA GLU A 453 -23.84 1.90 -6.55
C GLU A 453 -23.61 3.25 -7.25
N PHE A 454 -22.42 3.83 -7.08
CA PHE A 454 -22.03 5.05 -7.80
C PHE A 454 -22.00 4.81 -9.31
N PHE A 455 -21.56 3.64 -9.75
CA PHE A 455 -21.53 3.26 -11.15
C PHE A 455 -22.95 3.17 -11.74
N HIS A 456 -23.85 2.47 -11.06
CA HIS A 456 -25.25 2.35 -11.49
C HIS A 456 -25.94 3.71 -11.51
N ARG A 457 -25.73 4.53 -10.47
CA ARG A 457 -26.24 5.93 -10.43
C ARG A 457 -25.68 6.78 -11.56
N LEU A 458 -24.40 6.62 -11.89
CA LEU A 458 -23.72 7.38 -12.93
C LEU A 458 -24.30 7.01 -14.30
N VAL A 459 -24.39 5.71 -14.61
CA VAL A 459 -24.95 5.21 -15.87
C VAL A 459 -26.38 5.70 -16.05
N ASN A 460 -27.26 5.48 -15.07
CA ASN A 460 -28.65 5.93 -15.16
C ASN A 460 -28.78 7.45 -15.29
N GLY A 461 -27.94 8.21 -14.57
CA GLY A 461 -27.91 9.67 -14.69
C GLY A 461 -27.50 10.14 -16.09
N MET A 462 -26.48 9.51 -16.68
CA MET A 462 -26.03 9.83 -18.05
C MET A 462 -27.08 9.48 -19.11
N GLU A 463 -27.81 8.37 -18.95
CA GLU A 463 -28.92 7.98 -19.83
C GLU A 463 -30.07 9.00 -19.80
N GLU A 464 -30.46 9.47 -18.61
CA GLU A 464 -31.47 10.52 -18.47
C GLU A 464 -31.01 11.85 -19.05
N GLU A 465 -29.75 12.26 -18.79
CA GLU A 465 -29.18 13.46 -19.41
C GLU A 465 -29.08 13.33 -20.93
N PHE A 466 -28.78 12.13 -21.45
CA PHE A 466 -28.68 11.87 -22.88
C PHE A 466 -30.00 12.11 -23.61
N LYS A 467 -31.14 11.67 -23.05
CA LYS A 467 -32.47 11.95 -23.61
C LYS A 467 -32.70 13.46 -23.81
N ASN A 468 -32.23 14.28 -22.87
CA ASN A 468 -32.32 15.73 -22.98
C ASN A 468 -31.46 16.26 -24.13
N PHE A 469 -30.24 15.77 -24.28
CA PHE A 469 -29.35 16.13 -25.39
C PHE A 469 -29.90 15.70 -26.75
N VAL A 470 -30.55 14.53 -26.85
CA VAL A 470 -31.22 14.09 -28.08
C VAL A 470 -32.35 15.05 -28.46
N ASN A 471 -33.18 15.45 -27.50
CA ASN A 471 -34.25 16.42 -27.74
C ASN A 471 -33.70 17.78 -28.18
N GLN A 472 -32.67 18.29 -27.48
CA GLN A 472 -31.99 19.54 -27.86
C GLN A 472 -31.40 19.47 -29.27
N ASN A 473 -30.80 18.33 -29.65
CA ASN A 473 -30.26 18.15 -31.00
C ASN A 473 -31.36 18.09 -32.07
N ARG A 474 -32.54 17.56 -31.74
CA ARG A 474 -33.71 17.52 -32.65
C ARG A 474 -34.35 18.88 -32.89
N GLU A 475 -34.31 19.76 -31.91
CA GLU A 475 -34.86 21.14 -32.01
C GLU A 475 -33.99 22.05 -32.87
N LYS A 476 -32.73 21.67 -33.13
CA LYS A 476 -31.84 22.46 -33.99
C LYS A 476 -32.28 22.41 -35.45
N PRO A 477 -32.16 23.54 -36.16
CA PRO A 477 -32.44 23.58 -37.59
C PRO A 477 -31.55 22.58 -38.33
N THR A 478 -32.16 21.76 -39.18
CA THR A 478 -31.42 20.95 -40.14
C THR A 478 -30.65 21.90 -41.05
N VAL A 479 -29.34 21.73 -41.15
CA VAL A 479 -28.51 22.47 -42.11
C VAL A 479 -29.00 22.09 -43.51
N THR A 480 -29.91 22.89 -44.06
CA THR A 480 -30.30 22.84 -45.47
C THR A 480 -29.11 23.32 -46.28
N SER A 481 -28.64 22.45 -47.18
CA SER A 481 -27.55 22.69 -48.14
C SER A 481 -27.80 23.92 -49.02
#